data_AF-A0A7C3WHJ8-F1
#
_entry.id   AF-A0A7C3WHJ8-F1
#
_cell.length_a   1.000
_cell.length_b   1.000
_cell.length_c   1.000
_cell.angle_alpha   90.00
_cell.angle_beta   90.00
_cell.angle_gamma   90.00
#
_symmetry.space_group_name_H-M   'P 1'
#
loop_
_entity.id
_entity.type
_entity.pdbx_description
1 polymer ?
#
loop_
_entity_poly.entity_id
_entity_poly.type
_entity_poly.pdbx_seq_one_letter_code
_entity_poly.pdbx_strand_id
1 'polypeptide(L)'
;MKNASTGPALSSAAVSKGTGFWPALLCLLAVLLALFSRSFQYDQVLFSSDGPLGANMAKYASVPEAYTGMWQDLFWVGGRGGSAFPSLTYALLWLLKPVGFAKFYAPICLLVLGLSVWLCFRQMGFRSSVGVLGGLAAALNTDFFSYA
;
A
#
# COMPACT_ATOMS: atom_id res chain seq x y z
N MET A 1 61.30 6.27 -7.77
CA MET A 1 60.07 6.64 -8.52
C MET A 1 58.85 6.15 -7.75
N LYS A 2 58.03 7.11 -7.29
CA LYS A 2 56.58 7.06 -6.99
C LYS A 2 55.98 5.89 -6.19
N ASN A 3 55.62 6.26 -4.97
CA ASN A 3 54.59 5.73 -4.07
C ASN A 3 53.35 5.17 -4.80
N ALA A 4 52.91 3.97 -4.41
CA ALA A 4 51.54 3.53 -4.63
C ALA A 4 50.83 3.49 -3.26
N SER A 5 50.11 4.57 -2.98
CA SER A 5 49.22 4.72 -1.84
C SER A 5 48.19 3.60 -1.81
N THR A 6 48.20 2.81 -0.73
CA THR A 6 47.08 1.98 -0.32
C THR A 6 45.86 2.87 -0.10
N GLY A 7 44.96 2.93 -1.09
CA GLY A 7 43.69 3.62 -0.95
C GLY A 7 42.85 2.97 0.15
N PRO A 8 41.95 3.73 0.82
CA PRO A 8 41.12 3.19 1.87
C PRO A 8 40.25 2.09 1.28
N ALA A 9 40.39 0.87 1.81
CA ALA A 9 39.48 -0.22 1.51
C ALA A 9 38.06 0.27 1.84
N LEU A 10 37.23 0.44 0.81
CA LEU A 10 35.80 0.69 0.97
C LEU A 10 35.25 -0.52 1.72
N SER A 11 35.13 -0.35 3.04
CA SER A 11 34.55 -1.34 3.94
C SER A 11 33.15 -1.59 3.44
N SER A 12 32.98 -2.70 2.71
CA SER A 12 31.70 -3.24 2.30
C SER A 12 30.91 -3.41 3.60
N ALA A 13 30.05 -2.44 3.88
CA ALA A 13 29.16 -2.46 5.02
C ALA A 13 28.37 -3.76 4.90
N ALA A 14 28.74 -4.75 5.72
CA ALA A 14 28.12 -6.05 5.71
C ALA A 14 26.64 -5.81 5.96
N VAL A 15 25.83 -5.99 4.92
CA VAL A 15 24.37 -5.95 5.01
C VAL A 15 23.99 -7.02 6.02
N SER A 16 23.71 -6.57 7.24
CA SER A 16 23.40 -7.47 8.35
C SER A 16 22.16 -8.27 7.95
N LYS A 17 22.37 -9.59 7.86
CA LYS A 17 21.42 -10.61 7.39
C LYS A 17 20.06 -10.44 8.08
N GLY A 18 19.05 -10.12 7.26
CA GLY A 18 17.63 -10.54 7.24
C GLY A 18 16.82 -10.93 8.49
N THR A 19 17.38 -10.89 9.69
CA THR A 19 16.77 -11.41 10.93
C THR A 19 15.63 -10.54 11.46
N GLY A 20 15.50 -9.30 10.95
CA GLY A 20 14.51 -8.33 11.37
C GLY A 20 13.25 -8.22 10.51
N PHE A 21 13.26 -8.78 9.30
CA PHE A 21 12.17 -8.58 8.33
C PHE A 21 10.90 -9.35 8.71
N TRP A 22 11.04 -10.66 8.92
CA TRP A 22 9.94 -11.53 9.32
C TRP A 22 9.21 -11.08 10.58
N PRO A 23 9.89 -10.74 11.70
CA PRO A 23 9.19 -10.24 12.87
C PRO A 23 8.50 -8.90 12.61
N ALA A 24 9.08 -8.00 11.80
CA ALA A 24 8.42 -6.73 11.43
C ALA A 24 7.15 -6.96 10.60
N LEU A 25 7.24 -7.83 9.59
CA LEU A 25 6.13 -8.19 8.72
C LEU A 25 5.00 -8.87 9.50
N LEU A 26 5.34 -9.87 10.34
CA LEU A 26 4.36 -10.58 11.16
C LEU A 26 3.68 -9.64 12.16
N CYS A 27 4.43 -8.71 12.76
CA CYS A 27 3.87 -7.74 13.69
C CYS A 27 2.90 -6.78 12.97
N LEU A 28 3.29 -6.23 11.83
CA LEU A 28 2.41 -5.37 11.01
C LEU A 28 1.17 -6.13 10.55
N LEU A 29 1.32 -7.36 10.05
CA LEU A 29 0.20 -8.21 9.65
C LEU A 29 -0.73 -8.51 10.82
N ALA A 30 -0.20 -8.85 12.00
CA ALA A 30 -1.03 -9.15 13.16
C ALA A 30 -1.86 -7.94 13.59
N VAL A 31 -1.26 -6.75 13.62
CA VAL A 31 -1.97 -5.50 13.97
C VAL A 31 -3.02 -5.15 12.91
N LEU A 32 -2.67 -5.21 11.63
CA LEU A 32 -3.61 -4.92 10.54
C LEU A 32 -4.75 -5.95 10.50
N LEU A 33 -4.47 -7.24 10.69
CA LEU A 33 -5.52 -8.26 10.77
C LEU A 33 -6.42 -8.06 11.99
N ALA A 34 -5.88 -7.63 13.13
CA ALA A 34 -6.70 -7.31 14.30
C ALA A 34 -7.65 -6.13 14.02
N LEU A 35 -7.12 -5.03 13.45
CA LEU A 35 -7.89 -3.83 13.13
C LEU A 35 -8.93 -4.06 12.01
N PHE A 36 -8.52 -4.77 10.95
CA PHE A 36 -9.36 -5.06 9.79
C PHE A 36 -10.06 -6.43 9.89
N SER A 37 -10.07 -7.06 11.07
CA SER A 37 -10.72 -8.37 11.30
C SER A 37 -12.19 -8.36 10.89
N ARG A 38 -12.89 -7.24 11.10
CA ARG A 38 -14.27 -7.05 10.69
C ARG A 38 -14.47 -6.87 9.19
N SER A 39 -13.46 -6.43 8.43
CA SER A 39 -13.55 -6.38 6.96
C SER A 39 -13.67 -7.76 6.31
N PHE A 40 -13.35 -8.85 7.03
CA PHE A 40 -13.60 -10.21 6.54
C PHE A 40 -15.08 -10.61 6.58
N GLN A 41 -15.92 -9.88 7.32
CA GLN A 41 -17.36 -10.11 7.32
C GLN A 41 -17.95 -9.67 5.97
N TYR A 42 -18.91 -10.44 5.47
CA TYR A 42 -19.44 -10.22 4.11
C TYR A 42 -20.18 -8.88 4.01
N ASP A 43 -20.89 -8.51 5.07
CA ASP A 43 -21.79 -7.36 5.21
C ASP A 43 -21.10 -6.04 5.61
N GLN A 44 -19.81 -6.06 5.93
CA GLN A 44 -19.10 -4.87 6.43
C GLN A 44 -17.93 -4.46 5.55
N VAL A 45 -17.83 -3.15 5.35
CA VAL A 45 -16.65 -2.47 4.81
C VAL A 45 -16.24 -1.45 5.86
N LEU A 46 -15.12 -1.69 6.54
CA LEU A 46 -14.77 -0.97 7.76
C LEU A 46 -14.15 0.42 7.50
N PHE A 47 -13.36 0.53 6.43
CA PHE A 47 -12.63 1.75 6.03
C PHE A 47 -12.74 1.90 4.52
N SER A 48 -13.84 2.50 4.07
CA SER A 48 -14.05 2.91 2.68
C SER A 48 -15.03 4.07 2.64
N SER A 49 -14.65 5.19 3.26
CA SER A 49 -15.48 6.40 3.34
C SER A 49 -15.35 7.29 2.11
N ASP A 50 -14.17 7.35 1.49
CA ASP A 50 -13.87 8.24 0.35
C ASP A 50 -13.94 7.55 -1.02
N GLY A 51 -14.07 6.22 -1.05
CA GLY A 51 -14.22 5.45 -2.28
C GLY A 51 -15.69 5.10 -2.53
N PRO A 52 -16.47 5.88 -3.30
CA PRO A 52 -17.88 5.57 -3.53
C PRO A 52 -18.00 4.20 -4.23
N LEU A 53 -18.43 3.19 -3.47
CA LEU A 53 -18.57 1.81 -3.95
C LEU A 53 -19.44 1.75 -5.21
N GLY A 54 -20.49 2.58 -5.27
CA GLY A 54 -21.36 2.70 -6.44
C GLY A 54 -20.62 3.15 -7.70
N ALA A 55 -19.65 4.05 -7.59
CA ALA A 55 -18.86 4.49 -8.75
C ALA A 55 -17.90 3.39 -9.23
N ASN A 56 -17.28 2.65 -8.30
CA ASN A 56 -16.39 1.54 -8.64
C ASN A 56 -17.15 0.31 -9.17
N MET A 57 -18.42 0.13 -8.80
CA MET A 57 -19.28 -0.94 -9.32
C MET A 57 -19.99 -0.57 -10.64
N ALA A 58 -19.93 0.70 -11.05
CA ALA A 58 -20.63 1.15 -12.25
C ALA A 58 -20.05 0.49 -13.50
N LYS A 59 -20.93 0.06 -14.41
CA LYS A 59 -20.53 -0.65 -15.63
C LYS A 59 -19.63 0.21 -16.52
N TYR A 60 -19.89 1.52 -16.60
CA TYR A 60 -19.04 2.43 -17.37
C TYR A 60 -17.60 2.51 -16.86
N ALA A 61 -17.36 2.18 -15.59
CA ALA A 61 -16.05 2.23 -14.94
C ALA A 61 -15.37 0.86 -14.83
N SER A 62 -15.92 -0.18 -15.50
CA SER A 62 -15.33 -1.51 -15.43
C SER A 62 -13.99 -1.56 -16.16
N VAL A 63 -12.94 -1.86 -15.41
CA VAL A 63 -11.62 -2.22 -15.97
C VAL A 63 -11.67 -3.67 -16.51
N PRO A 64 -11.09 -3.96 -17.69
CA PRO A 64 -10.12 -3.14 -18.43
C PRO A 64 -10.70 -2.16 -19.47
N GLU A 65 -11.99 -2.23 -19.80
CA GLU A 65 -12.59 -1.40 -20.86
C GLU A 65 -12.44 0.11 -20.57
N ALA A 66 -12.54 0.48 -19.29
CA ALA A 66 -12.33 1.83 -18.80
C ALA A 66 -10.97 2.47 -19.17
N TYR A 67 -9.94 1.68 -19.50
CA TYR A 67 -8.64 2.21 -19.97
C TYR A 67 -8.75 2.90 -21.34
N THR A 68 -9.70 2.49 -22.17
CA THR A 68 -9.89 3.05 -23.52
C THR A 68 -10.85 4.25 -23.53
N GLY A 69 -11.63 4.41 -22.47
CA GLY A 69 -12.57 5.51 -22.31
C GLY A 69 -13.80 5.07 -21.51
N MET A 70 -14.45 6.02 -20.88
CA MET A 70 -15.64 5.83 -20.08
C MET A 70 -16.73 6.82 -20.52
N TRP A 71 -17.95 6.32 -20.65
CA TRP A 71 -19.15 7.14 -20.80
C TRP A 71 -20.02 6.98 -19.57
N GLN A 72 -20.09 8.00 -18.73
CA GLN A 72 -20.92 7.97 -17.53
C GLN A 72 -22.38 7.99 -17.96
N ASP A 73 -23.05 6.84 -17.82
CA ASP A 73 -24.46 6.64 -18.14
C ASP A 73 -25.39 6.95 -16.95
N LEU A 74 -24.83 7.40 -15.82
CA LEU A 74 -25.60 7.73 -14.61
C LEU A 74 -26.50 8.97 -14.78
N PHE A 75 -26.19 9.85 -15.73
CA PHE A 75 -26.98 11.04 -16.05
C PHE A 75 -27.84 10.80 -17.30
N TRP A 76 -28.94 11.53 -17.48
CA TRP A 76 -29.93 11.31 -18.57
C TRP A 76 -29.30 11.13 -19.95
N VAL A 77 -28.52 12.11 -20.43
CA VAL A 77 -27.79 12.00 -21.71
C VAL A 77 -26.40 11.38 -21.50
N GLY A 78 -25.97 11.27 -20.25
CA GLY A 78 -24.64 10.86 -19.86
C GLY A 78 -23.56 11.91 -20.17
N GLY A 79 -22.32 11.55 -19.91
CA GLY A 79 -21.17 12.44 -20.14
C GLY A 79 -19.85 11.69 -20.27
N ARG A 80 -18.82 12.40 -20.75
CA ARG A 80 -17.47 11.84 -20.87
C ARG A 80 -16.89 11.65 -19.46
N GLY A 81 -16.67 10.39 -19.07
CA GLY A 81 -16.05 10.01 -17.79
C GLY A 81 -14.52 10.01 -17.81
N GLY A 82 -13.89 10.29 -18.96
CA GLY A 82 -12.45 10.20 -19.13
C GLY A 82 -11.99 8.78 -19.43
N SER A 83 -10.79 8.42 -18.98
CA SER A 83 -10.26 7.05 -19.03
C SER A 83 -9.59 6.72 -17.70
N ALA A 84 -9.59 5.44 -17.33
CA ALA A 84 -8.80 4.96 -16.22
C ALA A 84 -7.32 5.04 -16.60
N PHE A 85 -6.48 5.59 -15.73
CA PHE A 85 -5.03 5.59 -15.95
C PHE A 85 -4.45 4.24 -15.52
N PRO A 86 -3.51 3.64 -16.28
CA PRO A 86 -2.85 2.42 -15.85
C PRO A 86 -1.95 2.70 -14.64
N SER A 87 -2.48 2.44 -13.45
CA SER A 87 -1.79 2.61 -12.17
C SER A 87 -1.93 1.35 -11.31
N LEU A 88 -1.08 1.22 -10.29
CA LEU A 88 -1.14 0.10 -9.35
C LEU A 88 -2.51 0.00 -8.67
N THR A 89 -3.16 1.14 -8.41
CA THR A 89 -4.50 1.22 -7.84
C THR A 89 -5.55 0.58 -8.75
N TYR A 90 -5.56 0.89 -10.05
CA TYR A 90 -6.48 0.28 -11.01
C TYR A 90 -6.15 -1.20 -11.27
N ALA A 91 -4.88 -1.59 -11.19
CA ALA A 91 -4.49 -3.00 -11.21
C ALA A 91 -5.04 -3.77 -9.99
N LEU A 92 -4.98 -3.16 -8.80
CA LEU A 92 -5.58 -3.73 -7.59
C LEU A 92 -7.10 -3.81 -7.70
N LEU A 93 -7.75 -2.77 -8.22
CA LEU A 93 -9.20 -2.75 -8.46
C LEU A 93 -9.64 -3.88 -9.40
N TRP A 94 -8.87 -4.09 -10.47
CA TRP A 94 -9.12 -5.17 -11.42
C TRP A 94 -8.93 -6.56 -10.77
N LEU A 95 -7.88 -6.74 -9.97
CA LEU A 95 -7.56 -8.01 -9.31
C LEU A 95 -8.55 -8.38 -8.19
N LEU A 96 -8.86 -7.43 -7.31
CA LEU A 96 -9.68 -7.66 -6.11
C LEU A 96 -11.19 -7.49 -6.37
N LYS A 97 -11.56 -6.97 -7.55
CA LYS A 97 -12.92 -6.49 -7.88
C LYS A 97 -13.34 -5.32 -6.97
N PRO A 98 -14.40 -4.56 -7.31
CA PRO A 98 -14.80 -3.37 -6.55
C PRO A 98 -15.04 -3.61 -5.05
N VAL A 99 -15.66 -4.74 -4.70
CA VAL A 99 -15.97 -5.09 -3.31
C VAL A 99 -14.70 -5.48 -2.53
N GLY A 100 -13.81 -6.26 -3.13
CA GLY A 100 -12.55 -6.62 -2.48
C GLY A 100 -11.63 -5.42 -2.36
N PHE A 101 -11.62 -4.54 -3.36
CA PHE A 101 -10.87 -3.30 -3.33
C PHE A 101 -11.32 -2.41 -2.17
N ALA A 102 -12.63 -2.20 -2.00
CA ALA A 102 -13.17 -1.43 -0.87
C ALA A 102 -12.77 -2.01 0.51
N LYS A 103 -12.58 -3.32 0.62
CA LYS A 103 -12.23 -3.98 1.89
C LYS A 103 -10.73 -4.01 2.18
N PHE A 104 -9.91 -4.25 1.16
CA PHE A 104 -8.50 -4.57 1.33
C PHE A 104 -7.54 -3.50 0.80
N TYR A 105 -8.01 -2.50 0.07
CA TYR A 105 -7.14 -1.43 -0.42
C TYR A 105 -6.45 -0.67 0.74
N ALA A 106 -7.23 -0.22 1.72
CA ALA A 106 -6.75 0.43 2.93
C ALA A 106 -5.64 -0.36 3.67
N PRO A 107 -5.85 -1.63 4.08
CA PRO A 107 -4.82 -2.38 4.80
C PRO A 107 -3.60 -2.71 3.92
N ILE A 108 -3.76 -2.87 2.59
CA ILE A 108 -2.63 -3.07 1.67
C ILE A 108 -1.76 -1.81 1.63
N CYS A 109 -2.37 -0.61 1.54
CA CYS A 109 -1.63 0.65 1.56
C CYS A 109 -0.86 0.86 2.86
N LEU A 110 -1.49 0.58 4.02
CA LEU A 110 -0.85 0.69 5.33
C LEU A 110 0.30 -0.31 5.50
N LEU A 111 0.16 -1.54 4.97
CA LEU A 111 1.22 -2.54 4.98
C LEU A 111 2.43 -2.07 4.17
N VAL A 112 2.20 -1.59 2.95
CA VAL A 112 3.26 -1.08 2.06
C VAL A 112 3.95 0.14 2.68
N LEU A 113 3.19 1.05 3.29
CA LEU A 113 3.73 2.22 4.00
C LEU A 113 4.61 1.80 5.19
N GLY A 114 4.10 0.92 6.06
CA GLY A 114 4.83 0.43 7.23
C GLY A 114 6.12 -0.31 6.86
N LEU A 115 6.09 -1.13 5.80
CA LEU A 115 7.27 -1.79 5.26
C LEU A 115 8.29 -0.80 4.66
N SER A 116 7.82 0.23 3.97
CA SER A 116 8.69 1.26 3.38
C SER A 116 9.45 2.02 4.46
N VAL A 117 8.77 2.35 5.57
CA VAL A 117 9.39 3.01 6.73
C VAL A 117 10.38 2.08 7.44
N TRP A 118 10.05 0.80 7.59
CA TRP A 118 10.99 -0.19 8.11
C TRP A 118 12.27 -0.28 7.24
N LEU A 119 12.12 -0.31 5.91
CA LEU A 119 13.26 -0.29 4.98
C LEU A 119 14.09 0.99 5.12
N CYS A 120 13.44 2.15 5.29
CA CYS A 120 14.13 3.42 5.51
C CYS A 120 14.97 3.40 6.79
N PHE A 121 14.40 2.95 7.92
CA PHE A 121 15.15 2.78 9.17
C PHE A 121 16.29 1.78 9.04
N ARG A 122 16.14 0.77 8.17
CA ARG A 122 17.21 -0.18 7.90
C ARG A 122 18.35 0.44 7.10
N GLN A 123 18.04 1.28 6.12
CA GLN A 123 19.04 2.02 5.35
C GLN A 123 19.82 3.02 6.22
N MET A 124 19.16 3.62 7.22
CA MET A 124 19.81 4.51 8.20
C MET A 124 20.65 3.78 9.26
N GLY A 125 20.75 2.44 9.22
CA GLY A 125 21.60 1.66 10.13
C GLY A 125 21.04 1.47 11.54
N PHE A 126 19.77 1.80 11.79
CA PHE A 126 19.16 1.62 13.11
C PHE A 126 18.98 0.14 13.48
N ARG A 127 18.84 -0.10 14.80
CA ARG A 127 18.51 -1.42 15.34
C ARG A 127 17.16 -1.90 14.80
N SER A 128 17.04 -3.20 14.55
CA SER A 128 15.83 -3.78 13.96
C SER A 128 14.55 -3.51 14.76
N SER A 129 14.63 -3.40 16.08
CA SER A 129 13.49 -3.06 16.94
C SER A 129 12.95 -1.65 16.67
N VAL A 130 13.84 -0.68 16.39
CA VAL A 130 13.45 0.70 16.08
C VAL A 130 12.74 0.76 14.73
N GLY A 131 13.19 -0.02 13.75
CA GLY A 131 12.52 -0.12 12.46
C GLY A 131 11.10 -0.71 12.56
N VAL A 132 10.89 -1.71 13.43
CA VAL A 132 9.55 -2.29 13.68
C VAL A 132 8.64 -1.26 14.33
N LEU A 133 9.12 -0.58 15.37
CA LEU A 133 8.36 0.47 16.05
C LEU A 133 8.04 1.64 15.11
N GLY A 134 8.99 2.05 14.28
CA GLY A 134 8.80 3.10 13.30
C GLY A 134 7.81 2.72 12.19
N GLY A 135 7.88 1.48 11.68
CA GLY A 135 6.90 0.96 10.72
C GLY A 135 5.49 0.90 11.31
N LEU A 136 5.35 0.44 12.55
CA LEU A 136 4.07 0.45 13.27
C LEU A 136 3.55 1.87 13.48
N ALA A 137 4.39 2.79 13.94
CA ALA A 137 4.00 4.18 14.17
C ALA A 137 3.53 4.86 12.87
N ALA A 138 4.19 4.59 11.75
CA ALA A 138 3.76 5.09 10.45
C ALA A 138 2.43 4.48 9.99
N ALA A 139 2.24 3.17 10.17
CA ALA A 139 1.01 2.48 9.78
C ALA A 139 -0.19 2.82 10.68
N LEU A 140 0.04 3.12 11.96
CA LEU A 140 -0.98 3.50 12.95
C LEU A 140 -1.16 5.02 13.06
N ASN A 141 -0.54 5.81 12.19
CA ASN A 141 -0.72 7.24 12.20
C ASN A 141 -2.14 7.58 11.72
N THR A 142 -2.88 8.30 12.55
CA THR A 142 -4.27 8.73 12.36
C THR A 142 -4.51 9.44 11.03
N ASP A 143 -3.54 10.20 10.53
CA ASP A 143 -3.67 10.93 9.27
C ASP A 143 -3.92 9.98 8.09
N PHE A 144 -3.16 8.88 8.01
CA PHE A 144 -3.34 7.88 6.96
C PHE A 144 -4.62 7.07 7.15
N PHE A 145 -5.06 6.86 8.39
CA PHE A 145 -6.33 6.19 8.70
C PHE A 145 -7.54 7.02 8.30
N SER A 146 -7.44 8.35 8.30
CA SER A 146 -8.55 9.22 7.91
C SER A 146 -8.81 9.22 6.40
N TYR A 147 -7.77 8.99 5.59
CA TYR A 147 -7.88 8.92 4.13
C TYR A 147 -8.08 7.49 3.60
N ALA A 148 -7.88 6.48 4.46
CA ALA A 148 -7.91 5.07 4.08
C ALA A 148 -9.34 4.50 4.03
#